data_AF-A0A958R012-F1
#
_entry.id   AF-A0A958R012-F1
#
_cell.length_a   1.000
_cell.length_b   1.000
_cell.length_c   1.000
_cell.angle_alpha   90.00
_cell.angle_beta   90.00
_cell.angle_gamma   90.00
#
_symmetry.space_group_name_H-M   'P 1'
#
loop_
_entity.id
_entity.type
_entity.pdbx_description
1 polymer ?
#
loop_
_entity_poly.entity_id
_entity_poly.type
_entity_poly.pdbx_seq_one_letter_code
_entity_poly.pdbx_strand_id
1 'polypeptide(L)'
;MKQLSLCFTLWVLVFVASVMVSPAHSLSIKNIDNQEMRRLQNTFRNFQALDSKVGKESIVGKNWNCDLYGIRTRLQVEKDLLLYSFRGLGDSMINKGAQPISRYSWTKIGLQGTNDKLTDVLRFSPDRQNLIAELSVDIADLPTTNVLETNSLVSPRRRVVAYALCK
;
A
#
# COMPACT_ATOMS: atom_id res chain seq x y z
N MET A 1 -48.50 -58.81 -11.98
CA MET A 1 -47.42 -59.81 -11.84
C MET A 1 -46.31 -59.45 -12.81
N LYS A 2 -45.06 -59.27 -12.32
CA LYS A 2 -43.74 -59.47 -12.99
C LYS A 2 -43.51 -58.71 -14.33
N GLN A 3 -42.40 -58.05 -14.68
CA GLN A 3 -40.97 -57.99 -14.31
C GLN A 3 -40.42 -56.77 -15.10
N LEU A 4 -39.73 -55.79 -14.51
CA LEU A 4 -38.25 -55.67 -14.42
C LEU A 4 -37.49 -56.17 -15.66
N SER A 5 -36.78 -55.27 -16.37
CA SER A 5 -35.29 -55.26 -16.45
C SER A 5 -34.73 -54.42 -17.62
N LEU A 6 -33.64 -53.68 -17.34
CA LEU A 6 -32.62 -53.11 -18.24
C LEU A 6 -33.06 -51.91 -19.13
N CYS A 7 -32.34 -50.79 -19.24
CA CYS A 7 -30.90 -50.63 -19.33
C CYS A 7 -30.35 -49.45 -18.51
N PHE A 8 -29.26 -49.78 -17.83
CA PHE A 8 -28.22 -48.90 -17.30
C PHE A 8 -27.53 -48.10 -18.43
N THR A 9 -26.82 -47.04 -18.03
CA THR A 9 -25.72 -46.34 -18.73
C THR A 9 -26.04 -45.45 -19.95
N LEU A 10 -26.09 -44.13 -19.72
CA LEU A 10 -25.24 -43.19 -20.46
C LEU A 10 -25.08 -41.86 -19.69
N TRP A 11 -24.01 -41.77 -18.90
CA TRP A 11 -23.43 -40.49 -18.48
C TRP A 11 -22.44 -40.07 -19.59
N VAL A 12 -22.74 -39.04 -20.37
CA VAL A 12 -21.75 -38.33 -21.19
C VAL A 12 -22.02 -36.84 -21.12
N LEU A 13 -21.26 -36.18 -20.23
CA LEU A 13 -20.57 -34.91 -20.44
C LEU A 13 -21.15 -33.97 -21.51
N VAL A 14 -21.98 -33.03 -21.08
CA VAL A 14 -22.02 -31.70 -21.69
C VAL A 14 -21.34 -30.73 -20.71
N PHE A 15 -20.02 -30.91 -20.55
CA PHE A 15 -19.14 -29.86 -20.07
C PHE A 15 -18.94 -28.90 -21.25
N VAL A 16 -19.92 -28.02 -21.49
CA VAL A 16 -19.64 -26.85 -22.32
C VAL A 16 -18.68 -26.02 -21.49
N ALA A 17 -17.43 -26.04 -21.92
CA ALA A 17 -16.36 -25.25 -21.37
C ALA A 17 -16.82 -23.79 -21.28
N SER A 18 -17.19 -23.37 -20.08
CA SER A 18 -17.08 -21.98 -19.67
C SER A 18 -15.60 -21.66 -19.74
N VAL A 19 -15.13 -21.32 -20.94
CA VAL A 19 -13.87 -20.64 -21.14
C VAL A 19 -14.03 -19.36 -20.34
N MET A 20 -13.58 -19.41 -19.09
CA MET A 20 -13.29 -18.22 -18.31
C MET A 20 -12.24 -17.50 -19.12
N VAL A 21 -12.73 -16.60 -19.98
CA VAL A 21 -11.96 -15.48 -20.48
C VAL A 21 -11.68 -14.68 -19.21
N SER A 22 -10.64 -15.12 -18.49
CA SER A 22 -10.06 -14.33 -17.41
C SER A 22 -9.75 -13.00 -18.06
N PRO A 23 -10.39 -11.89 -17.65
CA PRO A 23 -9.96 -10.60 -18.12
C PRO A 23 -8.47 -10.54 -17.79
N ALA A 24 -7.65 -10.40 -18.81
CA ALA A 24 -6.27 -10.00 -18.63
C ALA A 24 -6.36 -8.69 -17.88
N HIS A 25 -6.23 -8.75 -16.56
CA HIS A 25 -6.20 -7.58 -15.70
C HIS A 25 -4.94 -6.84 -16.10
N SER A 26 -5.14 -5.89 -17.02
CA SER A 26 -4.19 -4.88 -17.39
C SER A 26 -3.50 -4.40 -16.12
N LEU A 27 -2.19 -4.57 -16.10
CA LEU A 27 -1.29 -4.18 -15.05
C LEU A 27 -1.46 -2.66 -14.83
N SER A 28 -2.43 -2.25 -14.03
CA SER A 28 -2.69 -0.83 -13.77
C SER A 28 -1.71 -0.35 -12.72
N ILE A 29 -0.46 -0.18 -13.14
CA ILE A 29 0.43 0.78 -12.50
C ILE A 29 -0.23 2.12 -12.79
N LYS A 30 -0.86 2.73 -11.79
CA LYS A 30 -1.24 4.14 -11.91
C LYS A 30 0.05 4.93 -11.89
N ASN A 31 0.66 5.05 -13.06
CA ASN A 31 1.80 5.94 -13.26
C ASN A 31 1.33 7.33 -12.84
N ILE A 32 1.93 7.82 -11.78
CA ILE A 32 1.67 9.15 -11.28
C ILE A 32 2.34 10.10 -12.28
N ASP A 33 1.58 11.04 -12.84
CA ASP A 33 2.20 12.09 -13.63
C ASP A 33 3.05 13.03 -12.75
N ASN A 34 3.85 13.86 -13.42
CA ASN A 34 4.75 14.81 -12.75
C ASN A 34 4.03 15.84 -11.87
N GLN A 35 2.76 16.14 -12.15
CA GLN A 35 1.99 17.13 -11.41
C GLN A 35 1.48 16.52 -10.10
N GLU A 36 0.95 15.31 -10.17
CA GLU A 36 0.44 14.57 -9.03
C GLU A 36 1.58 14.16 -8.08
N MET A 37 2.75 13.80 -8.61
CA MET A 37 3.95 13.57 -7.78
C MET A 37 4.33 14.83 -6.99
N ARG A 38 4.39 16.00 -7.65
CA ARG A 38 4.66 17.28 -6.97
C ARG A 38 3.61 17.63 -5.93
N ARG A 39 2.33 17.34 -6.22
CA ARG A 39 1.23 17.54 -5.26
C ARG A 39 1.43 16.70 -4.01
N LEU A 40 1.78 15.42 -4.15
CA LEU A 40 2.03 14.51 -3.04
C LEU A 40 3.25 14.94 -2.22
N GLN A 41 4.35 15.33 -2.88
CA GLN A 41 5.53 15.90 -2.22
C GLN A 41 5.19 17.14 -1.40
N ASN A 42 4.45 18.09 -1.97
CA ASN A 42 4.04 19.29 -1.26
C ASN A 42 3.11 18.95 -0.08
N THR A 43 2.22 17.98 -0.26
CA THR A 43 1.35 17.48 0.82
C THR A 43 2.20 16.90 1.95
N PHE A 44 3.19 16.07 1.63
CA PHE A 44 4.12 15.49 2.62
C PHE A 44 4.93 16.54 3.37
N ARG A 45 5.35 17.62 2.70
CA ARG A 45 6.04 18.76 3.35
C ARG A 45 5.13 19.52 4.30
N ASN A 46 3.87 19.71 3.92
CA ASN A 46 2.89 20.47 4.71
C ASN A 46 2.36 19.68 5.91
N PHE A 47 2.39 18.35 5.84
CA PHE A 47 2.04 17.49 6.96
C PHE A 47 3.17 17.48 7.99
N GLN A 48 2.80 17.41 9.26
CA GLN A 48 3.72 17.58 10.38
C GLN A 48 4.15 16.23 10.96
N ALA A 49 5.40 16.17 11.40
CA ALA A 49 5.85 15.18 12.36
C ALA A 49 5.21 15.53 13.71
N LEU A 50 4.29 14.70 14.21
CA LEU A 50 3.71 14.96 15.52
C LEU A 50 4.77 14.75 16.60
N ASP A 51 4.80 15.65 17.59
CA ASP A 51 5.54 15.42 18.83
C ASP A 51 5.05 14.11 19.45
N SER A 52 5.99 13.25 19.88
CA SER A 52 5.70 11.95 20.49
C SER A 52 4.66 11.98 21.62
N LYS A 53 4.53 13.06 22.39
CA LYS A 53 3.52 13.16 23.47
C LYS A 53 2.14 13.50 22.94
N VAL A 54 2.04 14.54 22.11
CA VAL A 54 0.78 15.04 21.55
C VAL A 54 0.23 14.11 20.45
N GLY A 55 1.13 13.41 19.76
CA GLY A 55 0.81 12.48 18.68
C GLY A 55 0.15 11.21 19.16
N LYS A 56 0.64 10.63 20.28
CA LYS A 56 0.13 9.36 20.83
C LYS A 56 -1.37 9.38 21.08
N GLU A 57 -1.86 10.35 21.83
CA GLU A 57 -3.30 10.46 22.15
C GLU A 57 -4.16 10.64 20.90
N SER A 58 -3.64 11.36 19.90
CA SER A 58 -4.40 11.70 18.70
C SER A 58 -4.58 10.57 17.69
N ILE A 59 -3.85 9.47 17.86
CA ILE A 59 -3.92 8.31 16.97
C ILE A 59 -4.63 7.10 17.56
N VAL A 60 -4.80 7.04 18.89
CA VAL A 60 -5.39 5.87 19.56
C VAL A 60 -6.79 5.60 19.03
N GLY A 61 -7.02 4.35 18.59
CA GLY A 61 -8.34 3.91 18.14
C GLY A 61 -8.74 4.39 16.74
N LYS A 62 -7.94 5.25 16.11
CA LYS A 62 -8.17 5.67 14.71
C LYS A 62 -7.70 4.61 13.73
N ASN A 63 -8.45 4.50 12.65
CA ASN A 63 -8.10 3.69 11.48
C ASN A 63 -8.05 4.62 10.27
N TRP A 64 -7.04 4.44 9.42
CA TRP A 64 -6.91 5.16 8.17
C TRP A 64 -6.80 4.17 7.03
N ASN A 65 -7.55 4.42 5.96
CA ASN A 65 -7.42 3.68 4.72
C ASN A 65 -6.78 4.59 3.68
N CYS A 66 -5.81 4.08 2.96
CA CYS A 66 -4.99 4.91 2.09
C CYS A 66 -5.07 4.50 0.63
N ASP A 67 -5.07 5.51 -0.22
CA ASP A 67 -4.77 5.37 -1.63
C ASP A 67 -3.25 5.32 -1.83
N LEU A 68 -2.78 4.32 -2.57
CA LEU A 68 -1.38 4.14 -2.90
C LEU A 68 -1.05 4.76 -4.26
N TYR A 69 -0.01 5.58 -4.26
CA TYR A 69 0.53 6.24 -5.43
C TYR A 69 2.00 5.80 -5.58
N GLY A 70 2.32 4.98 -6.58
CA GLY A 70 3.70 4.59 -6.90
C GLY A 70 3.84 3.13 -7.28
N ILE A 71 5.02 2.56 -7.03
CA ILE A 71 5.33 1.15 -7.37
C ILE A 71 4.61 0.21 -6.38
N ARG A 72 3.91 -0.80 -6.91
CA ARG A 72 3.26 -1.88 -6.13
C ARG A 72 4.16 -3.11 -6.10
N THR A 73 4.17 -3.83 -4.98
CA THR A 73 4.82 -5.15 -4.89
C THR A 73 4.06 -6.19 -5.73
N ARG A 74 4.74 -7.26 -6.16
CA ARG A 74 4.12 -8.36 -6.91
C ARG A 74 2.90 -8.95 -6.18
N LEU A 75 3.00 -9.14 -4.86
CA LEU A 75 1.91 -9.65 -4.03
C LEU A 75 0.69 -8.72 -4.04
N GLN A 76 0.90 -7.40 -4.02
CA GLN A 76 -0.18 -6.41 -4.08
C GLN A 76 -0.90 -6.42 -5.42
N VAL A 77 -0.17 -6.65 -6.50
CA VAL A 77 -0.75 -6.81 -7.84
C VAL A 77 -1.54 -8.12 -7.91
N GLU A 78 -0.95 -9.23 -7.46
CA GLU A 78 -1.56 -10.57 -7.52
C GLU A 78 -2.84 -10.70 -6.66
N LYS A 79 -2.90 -9.99 -5.54
CA LYS A 79 -4.04 -10.04 -4.60
C LYS A 79 -5.01 -8.87 -4.74
N ASP A 80 -4.77 -7.99 -5.72
CA ASP A 80 -5.43 -6.69 -5.88
C ASP A 80 -5.50 -5.88 -4.56
N LEU A 81 -4.44 -5.98 -3.76
CA LEU A 81 -4.36 -5.28 -2.48
C LEU A 81 -3.82 -3.88 -2.74
N LEU A 82 -4.72 -2.92 -2.72
CA LEU A 82 -4.44 -1.50 -2.97
C LEU A 82 -4.09 -0.72 -1.69
N LEU A 83 -4.36 -1.30 -0.52
CA LEU A 83 -4.56 -0.51 0.68
C LEU A 83 -3.38 -0.61 1.64
N TYR A 84 -2.82 0.55 1.97
CA TYR A 84 -2.28 0.75 3.31
C TYR A 84 -3.47 0.93 4.25
N SER A 85 -3.39 0.31 5.43
CA SER A 85 -4.40 0.46 6.46
C SER A 85 -3.69 0.68 7.79
N PHE A 86 -3.70 1.91 8.28
CA PHE A 86 -3.02 2.24 9.53
C PHE A 86 -4.01 2.17 10.68
N ARG A 87 -3.55 1.60 11.79
CA ARG A 87 -4.29 1.61 13.06
C ARG A 87 -3.38 2.10 14.18
N GLY A 88 -3.83 3.10 14.91
CA GLY A 88 -3.16 3.54 16.13
C GLY A 88 -3.49 2.63 17.31
N LEU A 89 -2.46 2.09 17.95
CA LEU A 89 -2.51 1.21 19.11
C LEU A 89 -1.70 1.84 20.25
N GLY A 90 -2.36 2.71 21.01
CA GLY A 90 -1.74 3.43 22.13
C GLY A 90 -0.50 4.19 21.66
N ASP A 91 0.66 3.69 22.08
CA ASP A 91 1.97 4.29 21.80
C ASP A 91 2.56 3.95 20.43
N SER A 92 1.90 3.08 19.67
CA SER A 92 2.40 2.55 18.41
C SER A 92 1.38 2.72 17.28
N MET A 93 1.87 2.69 16.05
CA MET A 93 1.03 2.54 14.86
C MET A 93 1.39 1.26 14.14
N ILE A 94 0.37 0.58 13.64
CA ILE A 94 0.56 -0.62 12.82
C ILE A 94 -0.01 -0.42 11.43
N ASN A 95 0.65 -0.97 10.42
CA ASN A 95 0.09 -1.12 9.09
C ASN A 95 -0.47 -2.54 8.96
N LYS A 96 -1.78 -2.64 8.78
CA LYS A 96 -2.53 -3.87 8.51
C LYS A 96 -2.69 -4.15 7.02
N GLY A 97 -2.14 -3.29 6.16
CA GLY A 97 -2.11 -3.48 4.72
C GLY A 97 -1.07 -4.51 4.27
N ALA A 98 -0.92 -4.65 2.95
CA ALA A 98 -0.10 -5.68 2.31
C ALA A 98 1.40 -5.32 2.20
N GLN A 99 1.91 -4.44 3.07
CA GLN A 99 3.27 -3.89 2.96
C GLN A 99 4.23 -4.55 3.97
N PRO A 100 5.54 -4.60 3.66
CA PRO A 100 6.52 -5.28 4.49
C PRO A 100 6.83 -4.55 5.80
N ILE A 101 6.51 -3.25 5.90
CA ILE A 101 6.67 -2.45 7.11
C ILE A 101 5.34 -2.45 7.86
N SER A 102 5.32 -3.08 9.04
CA SER A 102 4.10 -3.29 9.82
C SER A 102 4.03 -2.50 11.12
N ARG A 103 5.17 -1.99 11.62
CA ARG A 103 5.26 -1.30 12.92
C ARG A 103 6.05 -0.01 12.78
N TYR A 104 5.59 1.01 13.50
CA TYR A 104 6.13 2.35 13.43
C TYR A 104 6.43 2.88 14.83
N SER A 105 7.53 3.62 14.93
CA SER A 105 8.04 4.24 16.15
C SER A 105 8.16 5.74 15.98
N TRP A 106 7.95 6.49 17.06
CA TRP A 106 8.05 7.94 17.05
C TRP A 106 9.51 8.39 16.87
N THR A 107 9.72 9.33 15.95
CA THR A 107 11.02 9.94 15.68
C THR A 107 10.84 11.45 15.47
N LYS A 108 11.96 12.17 15.31
CA LYS A 108 11.93 13.62 15.03
C LYS A 108 11.29 13.99 13.68
N ILE A 109 11.19 13.04 12.76
CA ILE A 109 10.71 13.24 11.38
C ILE A 109 9.27 12.74 11.15
N GLY A 110 8.67 12.09 12.17
CA GLY A 110 7.34 11.49 12.11
C GLY A 110 7.32 10.10 12.76
N LEU A 111 6.28 9.33 12.43
CA LEU A 111 6.24 7.90 12.72
C LEU A 111 7.05 7.17 11.65
N GLN A 112 8.11 6.48 12.03
CA GLN A 112 8.99 5.79 11.11
C GLN A 112 8.91 4.29 11.30
N GLY A 113 8.79 3.56 10.20
CA GLY A 113 8.97 2.12 10.14
C GLY A 113 10.06 1.77 9.12
N THR A 114 10.81 0.72 9.38
CA THR A 114 11.86 0.23 8.49
C THR A 114 11.75 -1.28 8.31
N ASN A 115 12.11 -1.75 7.13
CA ASN A 115 12.31 -3.17 6.85
C ASN A 115 13.42 -3.29 5.80
N ASP A 116 14.58 -3.78 6.23
CA ASP A 116 15.80 -3.84 5.42
C ASP A 116 16.11 -2.46 4.80
N LYS A 117 16.08 -2.37 3.48
CA LYS A 117 16.38 -1.15 2.71
C LYS A 117 15.19 -0.22 2.57
N LEU A 118 13.99 -0.62 2.99
CA LEU A 118 12.79 0.20 2.91
C LEU A 118 12.61 1.02 4.18
N THR A 119 12.24 2.28 4.01
CA THR A 119 11.85 3.19 5.09
C THR A 119 10.56 3.85 4.71
N ASP A 120 9.62 3.82 5.63
CA ASP A 120 8.31 4.45 5.50
C ASP A 120 8.15 5.48 6.62
N VAL A 121 7.85 6.72 6.24
CA VAL A 121 7.72 7.83 7.18
C VAL A 121 6.31 8.40 7.08
N LEU A 122 5.61 8.41 8.20
CA LEU A 122 4.26 8.91 8.33
C LEU A 122 4.27 10.30 8.94
N ARG A 123 3.49 11.18 8.32
CA ARG A 123 3.19 12.53 8.81
C ARG A 123 1.70 12.77 8.78
N PHE A 124 1.25 13.72 9.58
CA PHE A 124 -0.18 13.99 9.79
C PHE A 124 -0.55 15.39 9.34
N SER A 125 -1.77 15.55 8.86
CA SER A 125 -2.29 16.88 8.60
C SER A 125 -2.36 17.68 9.91
N PRO A 126 -2.32 19.02 9.86
CA PRO A 126 -2.42 19.85 11.07
C PRO A 126 -3.66 19.55 11.93
N ASP A 127 -4.79 19.20 11.29
CA ASP A 127 -6.05 18.80 11.93
C ASP A 127 -6.10 17.32 12.37
N ARG A 128 -5.07 16.53 12.04
CA ARG A 128 -4.90 15.11 12.39
C ARG A 128 -6.03 14.20 11.90
N GLN A 129 -6.75 14.63 10.87
CA GLN A 129 -7.76 13.80 10.20
C GLN A 129 -7.11 12.92 9.15
N ASN A 130 -6.13 13.47 8.42
CA ASN A 130 -5.46 12.78 7.35
C ASN A 130 -4.02 12.41 7.74
N LEU A 131 -3.48 11.40 7.09
CA LEU A 131 -2.05 11.09 7.17
C LEU A 131 -1.50 10.81 5.78
N ILE A 132 -0.20 11.04 5.63
CA ILE A 132 0.53 10.71 4.40
C ILE A 132 1.80 9.94 4.78
N ALA A 133 2.08 8.88 4.04
CA ALA A 133 3.25 8.04 4.17
C ALA A 133 4.16 8.21 2.95
N GLU A 134 5.46 8.38 3.17
CA GLU A 134 6.50 8.39 2.12
C GLU A 134 7.33 7.11 2.25
N LEU A 135 7.18 6.20 1.28
CA LEU A 135 7.97 4.99 1.18
C LEU A 135 9.20 5.26 0.30
N SER A 136 10.39 4.97 0.84
CA SER A 136 11.66 5.22 0.17
C SER A 136 12.67 4.08 0.35
N VAL A 137 13.57 3.95 -0.62
CA VAL A 137 14.66 2.97 -0.65
C VAL A 137 16.02 3.68 -0.80
N ASP A 138 17.10 3.08 -0.28
CA ASP A 138 18.44 3.64 -0.43
C ASP A 138 18.91 3.66 -1.89
N ILE A 139 19.54 4.77 -2.32
CA ILE A 139 19.96 5.02 -3.72
C ILE A 139 20.93 3.96 -4.25
N ALA A 140 21.76 3.37 -3.38
CA ALA A 140 22.76 2.39 -3.77
C ALA A 140 22.16 1.10 -4.38
N ASP A 141 20.86 0.89 -4.19
CA ASP A 141 20.18 -0.36 -4.52
C ASP A 141 19.20 -0.26 -5.70
N LEU A 142 19.08 0.92 -6.32
CA LEU A 142 18.20 1.11 -7.48
C LEU A 142 18.98 1.01 -8.79
N PRO A 143 18.57 0.13 -9.73
CA PRO A 143 19.03 0.24 -11.11
C PRO A 143 18.48 1.55 -11.69
N THR A 144 19.34 2.31 -12.37
CA THR A 144 18.95 3.55 -13.08
C THR A 144 17.85 3.23 -14.08
N THR A 145 16.60 3.42 -13.69
CA THR A 145 15.43 3.21 -14.54
C THR A 145 14.63 4.49 -14.61
N ASN A 146 14.02 4.76 -15.77
CA ASN A 146 13.31 6.01 -16.09
C ASN A 146 11.97 6.19 -15.32
N VAL A 147 11.82 5.57 -14.15
CA VAL A 147 10.72 5.93 -13.24
C VAL A 147 11.02 7.33 -12.72
N LEU A 148 10.00 8.16 -12.52
CA LEU A 148 10.14 9.50 -11.96
C LEU A 148 10.66 9.43 -10.52
N GLU A 149 11.96 9.25 -10.39
CA GLU A 149 12.67 9.08 -9.14
C GLU A 149 12.81 10.44 -8.47
N THR A 150 12.05 10.64 -7.41
CA THR A 150 12.23 11.81 -6.57
C THR A 150 13.04 11.45 -5.34
N ASN A 151 13.91 12.36 -4.90
CA ASN A 151 14.64 12.17 -3.65
C ASN A 151 13.67 12.25 -2.48
N SER A 152 13.87 11.40 -1.48
CA SER A 152 13.11 11.49 -0.23
C SER A 152 13.32 12.85 0.40
N LEU A 153 12.23 13.41 0.92
CA LEU A 153 12.25 14.68 1.64
C LEU A 153 12.84 14.54 3.05
N VAL A 154 12.98 13.30 3.50
CA VAL A 154 13.50 12.94 4.83
C VAL A 154 14.99 12.60 4.76
N SER A 155 15.43 11.94 3.68
CA SER A 155 16.83 11.55 3.50
C SER A 155 17.28 11.69 2.04
N PRO A 156 18.23 12.60 1.73
CA PRO A 156 18.75 12.77 0.38
C PRO A 156 19.43 11.53 -0.21
N ARG A 157 19.80 10.54 0.63
CA ARG A 157 20.40 9.27 0.21
C ARG A 157 19.36 8.22 -0.24
N ARG A 158 18.08 8.59 -0.25
CA ARG A 158 16.96 7.69 -0.54
C ARG A 158 16.11 8.22 -1.70
N ARG A 159 15.56 7.31 -2.50
CA ARG A 159 14.54 7.62 -3.52
C ARG A 159 13.16 7.23 -3.03
N VAL A 160 12.18 8.09 -3.29
CA VAL A 160 10.77 7.80 -3.08
C VAL A 160 10.30 6.80 -4.12
N VAL A 161 9.70 5.72 -3.67
CA VAL A 161 9.11 4.68 -4.54
C VAL A 161 7.57 4.71 -4.50
N ALA A 162 7.00 5.24 -3.41
CA ALA A 162 5.56 5.45 -3.31
C ALA A 162 5.19 6.49 -2.24
N TYR A 163 4.01 7.09 -2.41
CA TYR A 163 3.27 7.80 -1.37
C TYR A 163 1.98 7.05 -1.06
N ALA A 164 1.56 7.01 0.21
CA ALA A 164 0.22 6.59 0.60
C ALA A 164 -0.51 7.75 1.26
N LEU A 165 -1.64 8.17 0.72
CA LEU A 165 -2.45 9.26 1.29
C LEU A 165 -3.71 8.66 1.91
N CYS A 166 -3.93 8.92 3.19
CA CYS A 166 -5.01 8.31 3.95
C CYS A 166 -5.96 9.34 4.54
N LYS A 167 -7.22 8.93 4.63
CA LYS A 167 -8.35 9.68 5.18
C LYS A 167 -8.98 8.89 6.33
#